data_AF-A0A937M9F4-F1
#
_entry.id   AF-A0A937M9F4-F1
#
_cell.length_a   1.000
_cell.length_b   1.000
_cell.length_c   1.000
_cell.angle_alpha   90.00
_cell.angle_beta   90.00
_cell.angle_gamma   90.00
#
_symmetry.space_group_name_H-M   'P 1'
#
loop_
_entity.id
_entity.type
_entity.pdbx_description
1 polymer ?
#
loop_
_entity_poly.entity_id
_entity_poly.type
_entity_poly.pdbx_seq_one_letter_code
_entity_poly.pdbx_strand_id
1 'polypeptide(L)'
;MTERRAVEAAIQSGATMGLWAASRLGLTGFSALTYALEVATLASEGANDDAIVAKVAEDFRGHGVPVAAHSLRSKFRHRKTASA
;
A
#
# COMPACT_ATOMS: atom_id res chain seq x y z
N MET A 1 -8.98 17.12 13.05
CA MET A 1 -7.81 16.62 12.30
C MET A 1 -7.56 17.61 11.18
N THR A 2 -6.38 18.22 11.08
CA THR A 2 -6.06 19.14 9.97
C THR A 2 -5.91 18.36 8.66
N GLU A 3 -6.38 18.91 7.53
CA GLU A 3 -6.38 18.23 6.22
C GLU A 3 -4.98 17.75 5.81
N ARG A 4 -3.95 18.55 6.06
CA ARG A 4 -2.54 18.17 5.83
C ARG A 4 -2.14 16.89 6.56
N ARG A 5 -2.50 16.74 7.84
CA ARG A 5 -2.14 15.57 8.64
C ARG A 5 -2.85 14.30 8.16
N ALA A 6 -4.05 14.43 7.58
CA ALA A 6 -4.76 13.31 6.99
C ALA A 6 -4.03 12.77 5.75
N VAL A 7 -3.55 13.67 4.90
CA VAL A 7 -2.76 13.33 3.71
C VAL A 7 -1.44 12.67 4.12
N GLU A 8 -0.72 13.24 5.10
CA GLU A 8 0.53 12.65 5.60
C GLU A 8 0.33 11.23 6.15
N ALA A 9 -0.74 11.00 6.93
CA ALA A 9 -1.07 9.67 7.44
C ALA A 9 -1.44 8.67 6.32
N ALA A 10 -2.13 9.15 5.27
CA ALA A 10 -2.44 8.32 4.10
C ALA A 10 -1.17 7.93 3.34
N ILE A 11 -0.25 8.87 3.12
CA ILE A 11 1.06 8.63 2.48
C ILE A 11 1.86 7.58 3.26
N GLN A 12 1.94 7.72 4.59
CA GLN A 12 2.68 6.77 5.43
C GLN A 12 2.06 5.37 5.40
N SER A 13 0.73 5.29 5.40
CA SER A 13 0.00 4.03 5.27
C SER A 13 0.24 3.37 3.91
N GLY A 14 0.22 4.17 2.83
CA GLY A 14 0.54 3.75 1.48
C GLY A 14 1.96 3.20 1.36
N ALA A 15 2.96 3.94 1.86
CA ALA A 15 4.36 3.52 1.85
C ALA A 15 4.57 2.18 2.59
N THR A 16 3.97 2.02 3.77
CA THR A 16 4.09 0.79 4.56
C THR A 16 3.41 -0.40 3.88
N MET A 17 2.26 -0.16 3.22
CA MET A 17 1.59 -1.18 2.42
C MET A 17 2.43 -1.59 1.22
N GLY A 18 3.02 -0.61 0.51
CA GLY A 18 3.88 -0.86 -0.63
C GLY A 18 5.12 -1.67 -0.27
N LEU A 19 5.82 -1.34 0.83
CA LEU A 19 6.95 -2.15 1.33
C LEU A 19 6.55 -3.60 1.63
N TRP A 20 5.39 -3.79 2.26
CA TRP A 20 4.88 -5.14 2.51
C TRP A 20 4.54 -5.87 1.21
N ALA A 21 3.88 -5.21 0.26
CA ALA A 21 3.51 -5.80 -1.02
C ALA A 21 4.75 -6.14 -1.85
N ALA A 22 5.74 -5.26 -1.89
CA ALA A 22 7.03 -5.49 -2.52
C ALA A 22 7.71 -6.77 -1.99
N SER A 23 7.70 -7.01 -0.68
CA SER A 23 8.24 -8.24 -0.09
C SER A 23 7.52 -9.51 -0.59
N ARG A 24 6.22 -9.41 -0.88
CA ARG A 24 5.41 -10.52 -1.40
C ARG A 24 5.62 -10.77 -2.89
N LEU A 25 5.94 -9.70 -3.63
CA LEU A 25 6.37 -9.76 -5.03
C LEU A 25 7.82 -10.25 -5.19
N GLY A 26 8.54 -10.48 -4.09
CA GLY A 26 9.96 -10.87 -4.13
C GLY A 26 10.90 -9.71 -4.46
N LEU A 27 10.43 -8.47 -4.41
CA LEU A 27 11.25 -7.28 -4.62
C LEU A 27 12.10 -7.01 -3.37
N THR A 28 13.33 -6.60 -3.59
CA THR A 28 14.28 -6.25 -2.51
C THR A 28 15.04 -4.97 -2.83
N GLY A 29 15.72 -4.41 -1.84
CA GLY A 29 16.57 -3.22 -1.99
C GLY A 29 15.84 -2.05 -2.66
N PHE A 30 16.45 -1.51 -3.73
CA PHE A 30 15.91 -0.35 -4.42
C PHE A 30 14.54 -0.61 -5.07
N SER A 31 14.33 -1.79 -5.66
CA SER A 31 13.03 -2.12 -6.28
C SER A 31 11.88 -2.16 -5.27
N ALA A 32 12.15 -2.61 -4.04
CA ALA A 32 11.13 -2.57 -2.98
C ALA A 32 10.81 -1.14 -2.53
N LEU A 33 11.83 -0.26 -2.47
CA LEU A 33 11.64 1.16 -2.15
C LEU A 33 10.89 1.89 -3.25
N THR A 34 11.22 1.63 -4.52
CA THR A 34 10.49 2.19 -5.67
C THR A 34 9.02 1.82 -5.62
N TYR A 35 8.70 0.54 -5.41
CA TYR A 35 7.32 0.09 -5.29
C TYR A 35 6.59 0.75 -4.10
N ALA A 36 7.28 0.91 -2.96
CA ALA A 36 6.70 1.60 -1.82
C ALA A 36 6.41 3.09 -2.10
N LEU A 37 7.29 3.76 -2.84
CA LEU A 37 7.10 5.14 -3.27
C LEU A 37 5.94 5.27 -4.24
N GLU A 38 5.77 4.36 -5.20
CA GLU A 38 4.61 4.36 -6.11
C GLU A 38 3.28 4.32 -5.34
N VAL A 39 3.18 3.43 -4.35
CA VAL A 39 1.96 3.32 -3.54
C VAL A 39 1.77 4.56 -2.65
N ALA A 40 2.85 5.15 -2.15
CA ALA A 40 2.79 6.39 -1.38
C ALA A 40 2.34 7.59 -2.25
N THR A 41 2.79 7.67 -3.50
CA THR A 41 2.38 8.70 -4.47
C THR A 41 0.89 8.60 -4.75
N LEU A 42 0.36 7.40 -5.00
CA LEU A 42 -1.08 7.20 -5.19
C LEU A 42 -1.89 7.70 -3.99
N ALA A 43 -1.45 7.40 -2.77
CA ALA A 43 -2.09 7.90 -1.56
C ALA A 43 -2.04 9.43 -1.45
N SER A 44 -0.93 10.05 -1.89
CA SER A 44 -0.77 11.53 -1.91
C SER A 44 -1.72 12.21 -2.91
N GLU A 45 -2.05 11.53 -4.01
CA GLU A 45 -2.98 12.00 -5.05
C GLU A 45 -4.44 11.85 -4.64
N GLY A 46 -4.71 11.39 -3.41
CA GLY A 46 -6.07 11.21 -2.89
C GLY A 46 -6.71 9.87 -3.27
N ALA A 47 -5.92 8.89 -3.73
CA ALA A 47 -6.43 7.54 -3.95
C ALA A 47 -6.99 6.98 -2.63
N ASN A 48 -8.22 6.49 -2.69
CA ASN A 48 -8.82 5.81 -1.55
C ASN A 48 -8.19 4.41 -1.34
N ASP A 49 -8.48 3.82 -0.18
CA ASP A 49 -7.94 2.51 0.22
C ASP A 49 -8.23 1.41 -0.80
N ASP A 50 -9.36 1.53 -1.50
CA ASP A 50 -9.83 0.57 -2.48
C ASP A 50 -8.99 0.60 -3.74
N ALA A 51 -8.62 1.79 -4.21
CA ALA A 51 -7.71 1.97 -5.33
C ALA A 51 -6.31 1.43 -5.02
N ILE A 52 -5.80 1.67 -3.81
CA ILE A 52 -4.51 1.12 -3.36
C ILE A 52 -4.55 -0.42 -3.30
N VAL A 53 -5.60 -0.98 -2.71
CA VAL A 53 -5.80 -2.44 -2.65
C VAL A 53 -5.95 -3.04 -4.05
N ALA A 54 -6.64 -2.37 -4.96
CA ALA A 54 -6.81 -2.82 -6.33
C ALA A 54 -5.48 -2.90 -7.09
N LYS A 55 -4.63 -1.86 -7.00
CA LYS A 55 -3.27 -1.90 -7.59
C LYS A 55 -2.47 -3.08 -7.07
N VAL A 56 -2.39 -3.26 -5.75
CA VAL A 56 -1.61 -4.36 -5.15
C VAL A 56 -2.15 -5.72 -5.59
N ALA A 57 -3.48 -5.87 -5.67
CA ALA A 57 -4.10 -7.11 -6.13
C ALA A 57 -3.79 -7.41 -7.60
N GLU A 58 -3.78 -6.38 -8.45
CA GLU A 58 -3.40 -6.49 -9.85
C GLU A 58 -1.92 -6.87 -10.03
N ASP A 59 -1.02 -6.20 -9.32
CA ASP A 59 0.41 -6.52 -9.34
C ASP A 59 0.65 -7.96 -8.88
N PHE A 60 -0.06 -8.41 -7.83
CA PHE A 60 0.05 -9.79 -7.34
C PHE A 60 -0.44 -10.80 -8.37
N ARG A 61 -1.53 -10.50 -9.08
CA ARG A 61 -2.03 -11.33 -10.18
C ARG A 61 -1.01 -11.41 -11.32
N GLY A 62 -0.40 -10.28 -11.70
CA GLY A 62 0.64 -10.23 -12.72
C GLY A 62 1.89 -11.04 -12.36
N HIS A 63 2.23 -11.12 -11.07
CA HIS A 63 3.38 -11.86 -10.57
C HIS A 63 3.05 -13.29 -10.08
N GLY A 64 1.82 -13.76 -10.26
CA GLY A 64 1.41 -15.11 -9.84
C GLY A 64 1.38 -15.32 -8.32
N VAL A 65 1.26 -14.25 -7.53
CA VAL A 65 1.20 -14.30 -6.06
C VAL A 65 -0.26 -14.54 -5.62
N PRO A 66 -0.61 -15.71 -5.05
CA PRO A 66 -1.99 -16.00 -4.67
C PRO A 66 -2.39 -15.28 -3.39
N VAL A 67 -3.30 -14.30 -3.48
CA VAL A 67 -3.85 -13.58 -2.33
C VAL A 67 -5.33 -13.24 -2.55
N ALA A 68 -6.14 -13.46 -1.53
CA ALA A 68 -7.53 -13.01 -1.50
C ALA A 68 -7.63 -11.49 -1.27
N ALA A 69 -8.44 -10.79 -2.08
CA ALA A 69 -8.64 -9.34 -1.97
C ALA A 69 -9.14 -8.88 -0.59
N HIS A 70 -9.98 -9.68 0.07
CA HIS A 70 -10.44 -9.41 1.44
C HIS A 70 -9.29 -9.37 2.45
N SER A 71 -8.30 -10.25 2.28
CA SER A 71 -7.09 -10.30 3.12
C SER A 71 -6.21 -9.07 2.92
N LEU A 72 -6.13 -8.51 1.70
CA LEU A 72 -5.40 -7.26 1.43
C LEU A 72 -6.02 -6.07 2.16
N ARG A 73 -7.35 -5.97 2.10
CA ARG A 73 -8.10 -4.89 2.74
C ARG A 73 -7.97 -4.93 4.26
N SER A 74 -8.00 -6.13 4.85
CA SER A 74 -7.73 -6.32 6.28
C SER A 74 -6.31 -5.89 6.66
N LYS A 75 -5.31 -6.25 5.85
CA LYS A 75 -3.92 -5.82 6.08
C LYS A 75 -3.72 -4.31 5.97
N PHE A 76 -4.38 -3.66 5.02
CA PHE A 76 -4.28 -2.20 4.89
C PHE A 76 -4.89 -1.49 6.11
N ARG A 77 -6.10 -1.89 6.51
CA ARG A 77 -6.79 -1.33 7.68
C ARG A 77 -6.02 -1.54 8.98
N HIS A 78 -5.45 -2.72 9.19
CA HIS A 78 -4.65 -3.01 10.38
C HIS A 78 -3.42 -2.08 10.51
N ARG A 79 -2.79 -1.71 9.39
CA ARG A 79 -1.65 -0.78 9.40
C ARG A 79 -2.07 0.65 9.72
N LYS A 80 -3.23 1.11 9.26
CA LYS A 80 -3.77 2.43 9.63
C LYS A 80 -4.01 2.56 11.14
N THR A 81 -4.43 1.48 11.79
CA THR A 81 -4.71 1.48 13.24
C THR A 81 -3.47 1.26 14.10
N ALA A 82 -2.36 0.76 13.54
CA ALA A 82 -1.11 0.51 14.27
C ALA A 82 -0.23 1.76 14.41
N SER A 83 -0.61 2.90 13.80
CA SER A 83 0.11 4.18 13.84
C SER A 83 -0.66 5.31 14.54
N ALA A 84 -1.75 4.97 15.24
CA ALA A 84 -2.56 5.90 16.04
C ALA A 84 -2.35 5.62 17.53
#